data_AF-A0A2V8WSX7-F1
#
_entry.id   AF-A0A2V8WSX7-F1
#
_cell.length_a   1.000
_cell.length_b   1.000
_cell.length_c   1.000
_cell.angle_alpha   90.00
_cell.angle_beta   90.00
_cell.angle_gamma   90.00
#
_symmetry.space_group_name_H-M   'P 1'
#
loop_
_entity.id
_entity.type
_entity.pdbx_description
1 polymer ?
#
loop_
_entity_poly.entity_id
_entity_poly.type
_entity_poly.pdbx_seq_one_letter_code
_entity_poly.pdbx_strand_id
1 'polypeptide(L)'
;MTVHLNGEDIRALHYPSGHTDGDSIIFFPKNNVVHMGDDFVRYGFPFIDVASGGSVQGMIDAMEKATAQLPADVKVIPGHGALSNLDDVRAFVKMLKETSAVVQKAIDAHKTMDQMKQEKILAPWEK
;
A
#
# COMPACT_ATOMS: atom_id res chain seq x y z
N MET A 1 -12.94 10.68 8.64
CA MET A 1 -13.51 10.99 9.97
C MET A 1 -12.43 11.65 10.84
N THR A 2 -12.79 12.55 11.74
CA THR A 2 -11.88 13.08 12.77
C THR A 2 -12.42 12.73 14.15
N VAL A 3 -11.56 12.20 15.01
CA VAL A 3 -11.85 11.92 16.42
C VAL A 3 -11.06 12.91 17.26
N HIS A 4 -11.71 13.54 18.24
CA HIS A 4 -11.05 14.45 19.19
C HIS A 4 -10.84 13.71 20.50
N LEU A 5 -9.59 13.47 20.88
CA LEU A 5 -9.23 12.71 22.09
C LEU A 5 -8.05 13.37 22.79
N ASN A 6 -8.16 13.64 24.10
CA ASN A 6 -7.10 14.21 24.93
C ASN A 6 -6.44 15.49 24.35
N GLY A 7 -7.22 16.34 23.67
CA GLY A 7 -6.70 17.56 23.06
C GLY A 7 -5.84 17.33 21.80
N GLU A 8 -6.05 16.21 21.11
CA GLU A 8 -5.49 15.90 19.80
C GLU A 8 -6.62 15.53 18.82
N ASP A 9 -6.43 15.96 17.57
CA ASP A 9 -7.23 15.49 16.44
C ASP A 9 -6.61 14.22 15.88
N ILE A 10 -7.39 13.15 15.74
CA ILE A 10 -6.98 11.89 15.12
C ILE A 10 -7.82 11.72 13.86
N ARG A 11 -7.17 11.72 12.69
CA ARG A 11 -7.83 11.63 11.39
C ARG A 11 -7.82 10.19 10.90
N ALA A 12 -9.00 9.58 10.79
CA ALA A 12 -9.20 8.34 10.07
C ALA A 12 -9.51 8.64 8.60
N LEU A 13 -8.60 8.23 7.72
CA LEU A 13 -8.69 8.35 6.27
C LEU A 13 -9.06 6.98 5.71
N HIS A 14 -10.20 6.90 5.03
CA HIS A 14 -10.64 5.66 4.37
C HIS A 14 -10.52 5.83 2.86
N TYR A 15 -9.89 4.85 2.23
CA TYR A 15 -9.85 4.68 0.78
C TYR A 15 -10.32 3.24 0.49
N PRO A 16 -11.24 3.04 -0.46
CA PRO A 16 -11.80 1.72 -0.70
C PRO A 16 -10.80 0.81 -1.42
N SER A 17 -10.93 -0.50 -1.17
CA SER A 17 -10.35 -1.59 -1.96
C SER A 17 -8.82 -1.67 -1.98
N GLY A 18 -8.17 -1.30 -0.87
CA GLY A 18 -6.73 -1.46 -0.66
C GLY A 18 -6.38 -2.91 -0.30
N HIS A 19 -5.93 -3.11 0.93
CA HIS A 19 -5.80 -4.44 1.53
C HIS A 19 -7.16 -5.16 1.66
N THR A 20 -8.22 -4.44 2.01
CA THR A 20 -9.63 -4.87 2.13
C THR A 20 -10.60 -3.77 1.64
N ASP A 21 -11.90 -3.93 1.84
CA ASP A 21 -12.88 -2.84 1.68
C ASP A 21 -13.05 -1.97 2.95
N GLY A 22 -12.46 -2.39 4.08
CA GLY A 22 -12.57 -1.74 5.39
C GLY A 22 -11.34 -0.93 5.81
N ASP A 23 -10.38 -0.71 4.91
CA ASP A 23 -9.08 -0.14 5.26
C ASP A 23 -9.18 1.26 5.87
N SER A 24 -8.38 1.52 6.91
CA SER A 24 -8.37 2.79 7.64
C SER A 24 -6.94 3.21 7.96
N ILE A 25 -6.52 4.32 7.35
CA ILE A 25 -5.23 4.98 7.62
C ILE A 25 -5.46 6.02 8.72
N ILE A 26 -4.67 5.95 9.78
CA ILE A 26 -4.82 6.82 10.96
C ILE A 26 -3.69 7.84 11.01
N PHE A 27 -4.02 9.12 10.90
CA PHE A 27 -3.07 10.22 10.96
C PHE A 27 -3.24 11.03 12.25
N PHE A 28 -2.12 11.24 12.94
CA PHE A 28 -1.97 12.02 14.17
C PHE A 28 -1.24 13.34 13.82
N PRO A 29 -1.96 14.42 13.46
CA PRO A 29 -1.34 15.63 12.92
C PRO A 29 -0.46 16.36 13.94
N LYS A 30 -0.84 16.33 15.22
CA LYS A 30 -0.07 16.97 16.29
C LYS A 30 1.32 16.34 16.46
N ASN A 31 1.40 15.01 16.32
CA ASN A 31 2.63 14.25 16.46
C ASN A 31 3.37 14.06 15.12
N ASN A 32 2.76 14.43 14.00
CA ASN A 32 3.26 14.17 12.64
C ASN A 32 3.58 12.69 12.37
N VAL A 33 2.64 11.82 12.76
CA VAL A 33 2.75 10.35 12.60
C VAL A 33 1.51 9.82 11.86
N VAL A 34 1.72 8.92 10.90
CA VAL A 34 0.63 8.17 10.24
C VAL A 34 0.85 6.67 10.41
N HIS A 35 -0.21 5.96 10.79
CA HIS A 35 -0.28 4.51 10.75
C HIS A 35 -1.08 4.08 9.52
N MET A 36 -0.46 3.34 8.61
CA MET A 36 -1.08 3.00 7.33
C MET A 36 -1.83 1.66 7.34
N GLY A 37 -1.69 0.85 8.39
CA GLY A 37 -2.27 -0.48 8.40
C GLY A 37 -1.64 -1.36 7.31
N ASP A 38 -2.35 -2.39 6.88
CA ASP A 38 -1.83 -3.34 5.89
C ASP A 38 -1.88 -2.83 4.44
N ASP A 39 -2.38 -1.60 4.22
CA ASP A 39 -2.16 -0.87 2.97
C ASP A 39 -0.68 -0.58 2.71
N PHE A 40 0.16 -0.60 3.76
CA PHE A 40 1.60 -0.48 3.63
C PHE A 40 2.35 -1.43 4.57
N VAL A 41 3.18 -2.28 3.98
CA VAL A 41 4.03 -3.24 4.68
C VAL A 41 5.48 -3.16 4.19
N ARG A 42 6.43 -3.58 5.04
CA ARG A 42 7.87 -3.53 4.73
C ARG A 42 8.49 -4.87 4.36
N TYR A 43 7.72 -5.96 4.31
CA TYR A 43 8.25 -7.31 4.05
C TYR A 43 8.31 -7.71 2.57
N GLY A 44 7.86 -6.87 1.62
CA GLY A 44 7.92 -7.19 0.17
C GLY A 44 6.55 -7.13 -0.47
N PHE A 45 6.19 -8.14 -1.28
CA PHE A 45 4.86 -8.26 -1.87
C PHE A 45 3.79 -8.34 -0.77
N PRO A 46 2.77 -7.47 -0.79
CA PRO A 46 1.72 -7.48 0.22
C PRO A 46 0.81 -8.69 0.04
N PHE A 47 0.19 -9.11 1.14
CA PHE A 47 -1.06 -9.85 1.06
C PHE A 47 -2.21 -8.87 0.77
N ILE A 48 -3.08 -9.21 -0.18
CA ILE A 48 -4.27 -8.44 -0.53
C ILE A 48 -5.46 -9.39 -0.42
N ASP A 49 -6.42 -9.07 0.44
CA ASP A 49 -7.59 -9.92 0.64
C ASP A 49 -8.66 -9.60 -0.40
N VAL A 50 -8.52 -10.24 -1.57
CA VAL A 50 -9.47 -10.09 -2.68
C VAL A 50 -10.87 -10.59 -2.30
N ALA A 51 -10.99 -11.55 -1.38
CA ALA A 51 -12.29 -12.04 -0.91
C ALA A 51 -13.01 -11.00 -0.04
N SER A 52 -12.25 -10.15 0.65
CA SER A 52 -12.73 -8.99 1.40
C SER A 52 -12.65 -7.67 0.61
N GLY A 53 -12.63 -7.73 -0.72
CA GLY A 53 -12.75 -6.55 -1.59
C GLY A 53 -11.46 -5.76 -1.85
N GLY A 54 -10.31 -6.30 -1.44
CA GLY A 54 -8.99 -5.72 -1.71
C GLY A 54 -8.53 -5.87 -3.16
N SER A 55 -7.63 -4.99 -3.60
CA SER A 55 -7.05 -5.03 -4.95
C SER A 55 -5.70 -4.33 -5.03
N VAL A 56 -4.82 -4.76 -5.95
CA VAL A 56 -3.53 -4.09 -6.16
C VAL A 56 -3.70 -2.65 -6.65
N GLN A 57 -4.71 -2.39 -7.49
CA GLN A 57 -4.99 -1.04 -7.98
C GLN A 57 -5.53 -0.14 -6.87
N GLY A 58 -6.46 -0.63 -6.04
CA GLY A 58 -6.98 0.15 -4.92
C GLY A 58 -5.91 0.42 -3.87
N MET A 59 -4.98 -0.51 -3.63
CA MET A 59 -3.82 -0.27 -2.75
C MET A 59 -2.91 0.84 -3.30
N ILE A 60 -2.60 0.81 -4.61
CA ILE A 60 -1.87 1.89 -5.28
C ILE A 60 -2.60 3.23 -5.10
N ASP A 61 -3.89 3.28 -5.42
CA ASP A 61 -4.70 4.50 -5.36
C ASP A 61 -4.80 5.05 -3.93
N ALA A 62 -5.01 4.17 -2.94
CA ALA A 62 -5.10 4.53 -1.53
C ALA A 62 -3.81 5.18 -1.05
N MET A 63 -2.66 4.61 -1.37
CA MET A 63 -1.36 5.15 -0.98
C MET A 63 -1.05 6.47 -1.68
N GLU A 64 -1.32 6.59 -2.98
CA GLU A 64 -1.09 7.86 -3.70
C GLU A 64 -1.98 8.98 -3.16
N LYS A 65 -3.25 8.70 -2.88
CA LYS A 65 -4.18 9.67 -2.28
C LYS A 65 -3.81 10.03 -0.85
N ALA A 66 -3.40 9.05 -0.05
CA ALA A 66 -2.97 9.27 1.34
C ALA A 66 -1.70 10.13 1.38
N THR A 67 -0.66 9.74 0.64
CA THR A 67 0.63 10.45 0.65
C THR A 67 0.53 11.88 0.11
N ALA A 68 -0.41 12.17 -0.80
CA ALA A 68 -0.67 13.53 -1.28
C ALA A 68 -1.26 14.47 -0.22
N GLN A 69 -1.89 13.93 0.84
CA GLN A 69 -2.51 14.71 1.92
C GLN A 69 -1.66 14.80 3.19
N LEU A 70 -0.57 14.05 3.26
CA LEU A 70 0.29 13.96 4.43
C LEU A 70 1.45 14.97 4.34
N PRO A 71 1.92 15.51 5.47
CA PRO A 71 3.15 16.31 5.50
C PRO A 71 4.33 15.53 4.94
N ALA A 72 5.21 16.21 4.20
CA ALA A 72 6.34 15.56 3.53
C ALA A 72 7.32 14.87 4.51
N ASP A 73 7.39 15.34 5.75
CA ASP A 73 8.28 14.86 6.82
C ASP A 73 7.59 13.90 7.82
N VAL A 74 6.33 13.50 7.55
CA VAL A 74 5.56 12.60 8.41
C VAL A 74 6.32 11.28 8.68
N LYS A 75 6.24 10.79 9.91
CA LYS A 75 6.72 9.44 10.25
C LYS A 75 5.65 8.41 9.91
N VAL A 76 6.05 7.33 9.23
CA VAL A 76 5.13 6.30 8.77
C VAL A 76 5.32 5.03 9.62
N ILE A 77 4.22 4.55 10.19
CA ILE A 77 4.11 3.24 10.84
C ILE A 77 3.39 2.30 9.86
N PRO A 78 4.05 1.27 9.30
CA PRO A 78 3.39 0.27 8.48
C PRO A 78 2.52 -0.66 9.34
N GLY A 79 1.62 -1.42 8.75
CA GLY A 79 0.96 -2.54 9.44
C GLY A 79 1.96 -3.59 9.92
N HIS A 80 2.99 -3.85 9.10
CA HIS A 80 4.06 -4.78 9.44
C HIS A 80 5.46 -4.32 8.97
N GLY A 81 6.44 -4.56 9.85
CA GLY A 81 7.87 -4.35 9.60
C GLY A 81 8.41 -3.05 10.20
N ALA A 82 9.54 -2.57 9.68
CA ALA A 82 10.28 -1.45 10.27
C ALA A 82 9.54 -0.11 10.09
N LEU A 83 9.74 0.81 11.05
CA LEU A 83 9.33 2.21 10.91
C LEU A 83 9.89 2.84 9.63
N SER A 84 9.15 3.80 9.06
CA SER A 84 9.32 4.20 7.67
C SER A 84 9.01 5.68 7.42
N ASN A 85 9.02 6.08 6.15
CA ASN A 85 8.78 7.44 5.67
C ASN A 85 8.06 7.42 4.30
N LEU A 86 7.74 8.58 3.74
CA LEU A 86 7.01 8.66 2.46
C LEU A 86 7.81 8.15 1.26
N ASP A 87 9.14 8.17 1.28
CA ASP A 87 9.95 7.64 0.16
C ASP A 87 9.87 6.12 0.09
N ASP A 88 9.84 5.44 1.24
CA ASP A 88 9.59 4.01 1.31
C ASP A 88 8.18 3.64 0.80
N VAL A 89 7.17 4.45 1.12
CA VAL A 89 5.79 4.27 0.62
C VAL A 89 5.77 4.42 -0.91
N ARG A 90 6.44 5.44 -1.46
CA ARG A 90 6.58 5.64 -2.91
C ARG A 90 7.32 4.48 -3.58
N ALA A 91 8.37 3.95 -2.95
CA ALA A 91 9.10 2.78 -3.46
C ALA A 91 8.20 1.53 -3.50
N PHE A 92 7.35 1.34 -2.51
CA PHE A 92 6.36 0.27 -2.49
C PHE A 92 5.30 0.45 -3.60
N VAL A 93 4.73 1.64 -3.75
CA VAL A 93 3.81 1.95 -4.87
C VAL A 93 4.46 1.69 -6.23
N LYS A 94 5.72 2.10 -6.40
CA LYS A 94 6.49 1.85 -7.62
C LYS A 94 6.62 0.35 -7.90
N MET A 95 6.96 -0.45 -6.88
CA MET A 95 7.03 -1.91 -7.01
C MET A 95 5.69 -2.50 -7.45
N LEU A 96 4.57 -2.09 -6.85
CA LEU A 96 3.24 -2.58 -7.26
C LEU A 96 2.95 -2.21 -8.73
N LYS A 97 3.18 -0.95 -9.12
CA LYS A 97 2.95 -0.50 -10.51
C LYS A 97 3.80 -1.27 -11.51
N GLU A 98 5.09 -1.45 -11.24
CA GLU A 98 6.00 -2.13 -12.15
C GLU A 98 5.67 -3.62 -12.28
N THR A 99 5.37 -4.29 -11.18
CA THR A 99 5.03 -5.72 -11.21
C THR A 99 3.67 -5.98 -11.82
N SER A 100 2.66 -5.12 -11.57
CA SER A 100 1.38 -5.16 -12.28
C SER A 100 1.56 -4.98 -13.79
N ALA A 101 2.44 -4.07 -14.24
CA ALA A 101 2.72 -3.89 -15.66
C ALA A 101 3.40 -5.11 -16.30
N VAL A 102 4.32 -5.77 -15.58
CA VAL A 102 4.96 -7.01 -16.04
C VAL A 102 3.94 -8.15 -16.17
N VAL A 103 3.07 -8.32 -15.18
CA VAL A 103 2.00 -9.34 -15.22
C VAL A 103 1.02 -9.04 -16.36
N GLN A 104 0.59 -7.78 -16.52
CA GLN A 104 -0.31 -7.39 -17.60
C GLN A 104 0.29 -7.70 -18.98
N LYS A 105 1.56 -7.37 -19.19
CA LYS A 105 2.27 -7.71 -20.44
C LYS A 105 2.30 -9.22 -20.71
N ALA A 106 2.44 -10.04 -19.68
CA ALA A 106 2.40 -11.49 -19.82
C ALA A 106 0.99 -12.01 -20.17
N ILE A 107 -0.05 -11.41 -19.57
CA ILE A 107 -1.47 -11.68 -19.90
C ILE A 107 -1.76 -11.30 -21.37
N ASP A 108 -1.31 -10.13 -21.81
CA ASP A 108 -1.49 -9.64 -23.19
C ASP A 108 -0.75 -10.55 -24.20
N ALA A 109 0.33 -11.21 -23.77
CA ALA A 109 1.05 -12.23 -24.52
C ALA A 109 0.43 -13.64 -24.40
N HIS A 110 -0.77 -13.76 -23.84
CA HIS A 110 -1.51 -15.01 -23.62
C HIS A 110 -0.75 -16.06 -22.79
N LYS A 111 0.15 -15.63 -21.89
CA LYS A 111 0.86 -16.56 -21.02
C LYS A 111 -0.06 -17.07 -19.91
N THR A 112 0.09 -18.35 -19.55
CA THR A 112 -0.57 -18.93 -18.38
C THR A 112 0.18 -18.57 -17.09
N MET A 113 -0.50 -18.69 -15.95
CA MET A 113 0.14 -18.51 -14.64
C MET A 113 1.37 -19.42 -14.46
N ASP A 114 1.31 -20.66 -14.94
CA ASP A 114 2.42 -21.61 -14.81
C ASP A 114 3.63 -21.18 -15.65
N GLN A 115 3.40 -20.67 -16.86
CA GLN A 115 4.47 -20.09 -17.68
C GLN A 115 5.10 -18.87 -17.00
N MET A 116 4.28 -17.97 -16.43
CA MET A 116 4.78 -16.80 -15.70
C MET A 116 5.66 -17.19 -14.51
N LYS A 117 5.27 -18.23 -13.76
CA LYS A 117 6.04 -18.78 -12.63
C LYS A 117 7.34 -19.43 -13.11
N GLN A 118 7.29 -20.24 -14.16
CA GLN A 118 8.47 -20.91 -14.71
C GLN A 118 9.51 -19.92 -15.24
N GLU A 119 9.05 -18.85 -15.89
CA GLU A 119 9.89 -17.77 -16.40
C GLU A 119 10.38 -16.81 -15.29
N LYS A 120 9.83 -16.91 -14.08
CA LYS A 120 10.13 -16.04 -12.94
C LYS A 120 10.03 -14.56 -13.31
N ILE A 121 8.92 -14.17 -13.92
CA ILE A 121 8.76 -12.80 -14.48
C ILE A 121 8.89 -11.69 -13.42
N LEU A 122 8.76 -12.01 -12.13
CA LEU A 122 8.92 -11.07 -11.02
C LEU A 122 10.24 -11.21 -10.25
N ALA A 123 11.19 -12.01 -10.73
CA ALA A 123 12.50 -12.21 -10.09
C ALA A 123 13.24 -10.92 -9.68
N PRO A 124 13.17 -9.79 -10.44
CA PRO A 124 13.82 -8.55 -10.02
C PRO A 124 13.29 -7.93 -8.71
N TRP A 125 12.13 -8.37 -8.21
CA TRP A 125 11.51 -7.88 -6.98
C TRP A 125 11.44 -8.94 -5.87
N GLU A 126 12.03 -10.12 -6.06
CA GLU A 126 12.21 -11.09 -4.98
C GLU A 126 13.13 -10.48 -3.90
N LYS A 127 12.75 -10.63 -2.62
CA LYS A 127 13.55 -10.25 -1.45
C LYS A 127 14.19 -11.47 -0.81
#